data_AF-A0A378J516-F1
#
_entry.id   AF-A0A378J516-F1
#
_cell.length_a   1.000
_cell.length_b   1.000
_cell.length_c   1.000
_cell.angle_alpha   90.00
_cell.angle_beta   90.00
_cell.angle_gamma   90.00
#
_symmetry.space_group_name_H-M   'P 1'
#
loop_
_entity.id
_entity.type
_entity.pdbx_description
1 polymer ?
#
loop_
_entity_poly.entity_id
_entity_poly.type
_entity_poly.pdbx_seq_one_letter_code
_entity_poly.pdbx_strand_id
1 'polypeptide(L)'
;MTKKVLFVFAGTGVNAQMIRDFTEGKTEDTGETFNDDVIRVYFNGCQDKHIGGHSKLKGYLDPNLDVVANKVRHAFSKDDVVTLDLADLKKEFGSSIIIEPKDGLNDVEEINDITLNGFSRGAVATFATARALDDLDTPMSILAEDPVPGNERKNTYKQDSLYAKNFDLSHCRNIARGEILLGTYSKHNKGWENKWFRQMAPKFDATTDSHIFMVPKKMHVEFNRRAVTYTSSFLHNRGLTTVSLRWREENDRAYVIPKVEQQKFHFGVVGRAEYLPSYKMSVLLSLRSKYDPEGLCPIDNGNKFKYGQALLVLHNATMDEATFETLSKAVLKDTNKSKGLREFIVELDSIVQYSKEQSTLKPEHTRQLAALEKNIYKLIADFYKLEKPSLKQKEAFARAIQSSINLSKCNLPSSVYDKLKELTSLLLSENTLVHSHLVKFIDESETFSASLLAANQRALDGVVTNAEELSQKLFHSSVRQRTVIFEQEKPFLGKFITNVTDLANIASFLTPKQLKEVLEISNTITTMADVLLLMKTLPTYEHQKIIYHAVKEKLIDMRPTLDELVELMEYLSDKKCQELCEIVPIQELASLDLMDSNELIKQKLTDDKIALLKKSLAVMPEETLSVRIR
;
A
#
# COMPACT_ATOMS: atom_id res chain seq x y z
N MET A 1 8.93 -20.90 31.57
CA MET A 1 7.80 -21.05 30.62
C MET A 1 7.96 -19.89 29.67
N THR A 2 8.23 -20.15 28.40
CA THR A 2 8.50 -19.09 27.40
C THR A 2 7.30 -18.17 27.27
N LYS A 3 7.54 -16.85 27.24
CA LYS A 3 6.48 -15.84 27.15
C LYS A 3 6.31 -15.35 25.72
N LYS A 4 5.11 -14.90 25.41
CA LYS A 4 4.81 -14.12 24.21
C LYS A 4 4.71 -12.65 24.59
N VAL A 5 5.05 -11.75 23.68
CA VAL A 5 4.85 -10.31 23.88
C VAL A 5 3.94 -9.72 22.81
N LEU A 6 2.96 -8.94 23.23
CA LEU A 6 2.09 -8.14 22.39
C LEU A 6 2.40 -6.65 22.61
N PHE A 7 3.01 -5.99 21.64
CA PHE A 7 3.18 -4.54 21.62
C PHE A 7 2.00 -3.89 20.88
N VAL A 8 1.29 -2.97 21.53
CA VAL A 8 0.11 -2.29 20.97
C VAL A 8 0.37 -0.78 20.86
N PHE A 9 0.55 -0.30 19.63
CA PHE A 9 0.87 1.09 19.33
C PHE A 9 -0.40 1.90 19.04
N ALA A 10 -0.67 2.90 19.88
CA ALA A 10 -1.82 3.77 19.70
C ALA A 10 -1.68 4.73 18.50
N GLY A 11 -2.83 5.10 17.92
CA GLY A 11 -2.91 6.13 16.89
C GLY A 11 -2.64 7.54 17.43
N THR A 12 -2.50 8.51 16.52
CA THR A 12 -2.29 9.91 16.90
C THR A 12 -3.45 10.44 17.75
N GLY A 13 -3.13 11.07 18.88
CA GLY A 13 -4.09 11.61 19.84
C GLY A 13 -4.62 10.60 20.86
N VAL A 14 -4.27 9.32 20.72
CA VAL A 14 -4.65 8.25 21.67
C VAL A 14 -3.50 8.00 22.65
N ASN A 15 -3.81 7.70 23.92
CA ASN A 15 -2.83 7.36 24.95
C ASN A 15 -2.88 5.87 25.31
N ALA A 16 -1.90 5.38 26.06
CA ALA A 16 -1.71 3.99 26.45
C ALA A 16 -2.93 3.44 27.22
N GLN A 17 -3.53 4.26 28.09
CA GLN A 17 -4.73 3.86 28.84
C GLN A 17 -5.93 3.66 27.90
N MET A 18 -6.17 4.58 26.96
CA MET A 18 -7.28 4.48 26.01
C MET A 18 -7.13 3.27 25.08
N ILE A 19 -5.93 3.00 24.56
CA ILE A 19 -5.72 1.84 23.69
C ILE A 19 -5.76 0.52 24.49
N ARG A 20 -5.27 0.52 25.74
CA ARG A 20 -5.46 -0.60 26.67
C ARG A 20 -6.93 -0.85 26.90
N ASP A 21 -7.72 0.17 27.23
CA ASP A 21 -9.16 0.02 27.48
C ASP A 21 -9.92 -0.37 26.22
N PHE A 22 -9.43 -0.05 25.03
CA PHE A 22 -10.01 -0.55 23.78
C PHE A 22 -9.67 -2.03 23.52
N THR A 23 -8.43 -2.43 23.83
CA THR A 23 -7.91 -3.77 23.57
C THR A 23 -8.34 -4.78 24.64
N GLU A 24 -8.39 -4.37 25.91
CA GLU A 24 -8.86 -5.16 27.05
C GLU A 24 -10.35 -4.92 27.36
N GLY A 25 -10.97 -3.96 26.67
CA GLY A 25 -12.30 -3.44 26.95
C GLY A 25 -13.42 -4.45 26.78
N LYS A 26 -14.08 -4.76 27.90
CA LYS A 26 -15.38 -5.44 27.98
C LYS A 26 -16.46 -4.65 27.23
N THR A 27 -16.66 -4.91 25.95
CA THR A 27 -17.99 -4.71 25.35
C THR A 27 -18.89 -5.85 25.86
N GLU A 28 -20.19 -5.60 26.07
CA GLU A 28 -21.14 -6.50 26.77
C GLU A 28 -21.19 -7.97 26.24
N ASP A 29 -20.53 -8.25 25.12
CA ASP A 29 -20.50 -9.56 24.44
C ASP A 29 -19.11 -10.26 24.39
N THR A 30 -18.01 -9.63 24.83
CA THR A 30 -16.67 -9.97 24.28
C THR A 30 -15.63 -10.54 25.24
N GLY A 31 -15.52 -10.03 26.47
CA GLY A 31 -14.64 -10.54 27.52
C GLY A 31 -13.37 -11.28 27.06
N GLU A 32 -12.55 -10.68 26.20
CA GLU A 32 -11.31 -11.32 25.76
C GLU A 32 -10.36 -11.42 26.96
N THR A 33 -10.08 -12.65 27.38
CA THR A 33 -9.05 -12.93 28.37
C THR A 33 -7.78 -13.35 27.66
N PHE A 34 -6.75 -12.54 27.83
CA PHE A 34 -5.39 -12.86 27.41
C PHE A 34 -4.86 -14.05 28.22
N ASN A 35 -4.02 -14.87 27.58
CA ASN A 35 -3.38 -16.00 28.24
C ASN A 35 -2.32 -15.52 29.25
N ASP A 36 -2.07 -16.33 30.29
CA ASP A 36 -1.13 -16.00 31.38
C ASP A 36 0.34 -15.90 30.92
N ASP A 37 0.67 -16.46 29.76
CA ASP A 37 1.99 -16.40 29.12
C ASP A 37 2.19 -15.16 28.24
N VAL A 38 1.22 -14.25 28.18
CA VAL A 38 1.26 -13.08 27.29
C VAL A 38 1.55 -11.79 28.06
N ILE A 39 2.70 -11.18 27.77
CA ILE A 39 3.05 -9.83 28.19
C ILE A 39 2.44 -8.84 27.19
N ARG A 40 1.73 -7.82 27.67
CA ARG A 40 1.12 -6.79 26.82
C ARG A 40 1.73 -5.45 27.15
N VAL A 41 2.16 -4.72 26.14
CA VAL A 41 2.75 -3.39 26.30
C VAL A 41 1.98 -2.42 25.41
N TYR A 42 1.26 -1.49 26.04
CA TYR A 42 0.44 -0.49 25.37
C TYR A 42 1.19 0.83 25.31
N PHE A 43 1.34 1.42 24.13
CA PHE A 43 2.07 2.68 23.94
C PHE A 43 1.13 3.86 23.72
N ASN A 44 1.55 5.04 24.16
CA ASN A 44 0.99 6.30 23.71
C ASN A 44 1.14 6.47 22.18
N GLY A 45 0.31 7.35 21.60
CA GLY A 45 0.44 7.75 20.21
C GLY A 45 1.66 8.63 19.93
N CYS A 46 1.98 8.80 18.66
CA CYS A 46 3.18 9.48 18.16
C CYS A 46 3.35 10.96 18.58
N GLN A 47 2.30 11.59 19.13
CA GLN A 47 2.39 12.92 19.74
C GLN A 47 3.21 12.94 21.03
N ASP A 48 3.48 11.79 21.65
CA ASP A 48 4.36 11.69 22.80
C ASP A 48 5.83 11.74 22.35
N LYS A 49 6.66 12.55 23.01
CA LYS A 49 8.09 12.69 22.68
C LYS A 49 8.88 11.40 22.85
N HIS A 50 8.47 10.50 23.75
CA HIS A 50 9.10 9.21 23.95
C HIS A 50 8.75 8.21 22.84
N ILE A 51 7.72 8.52 22.04
CA ILE A 51 7.25 7.67 20.94
C ILE A 51 7.67 8.28 19.59
N GLY A 52 7.28 9.52 19.31
CA GLY A 52 7.55 10.22 18.05
C GLY A 52 8.74 11.17 18.06
N GLY A 53 9.57 11.17 19.11
CA GLY A 53 10.86 11.87 19.14
C GLY A 53 10.82 13.40 19.23
N HIS A 54 9.63 14.01 19.30
CA HIS A 54 9.46 15.45 19.19
C HIS A 54 8.48 16.02 20.20
N SER A 55 8.43 17.36 20.33
CA SER A 55 7.40 18.04 21.12
C SER A 55 6.00 17.69 20.59
N LYS A 56 4.99 17.79 21.46
CA LYS A 56 3.61 17.33 21.16
C LYS A 56 3.07 17.78 19.81
N LEU A 57 3.24 19.06 19.47
CA LEU A 57 2.76 19.62 18.20
C LEU A 57 3.55 19.07 17.00
N LYS A 58 4.88 18.95 17.13
CA LYS A 58 5.73 18.43 16.04
C LYS A 58 5.53 16.92 15.85
N GLY A 59 5.44 16.13 16.93
CA GLY A 59 5.11 14.70 16.85
C GLY A 59 3.69 14.43 16.30
N TYR A 60 2.77 15.39 16.44
CA TYR A 60 1.46 15.32 15.81
C TYR A 60 1.52 15.49 14.28
N LEU A 61 2.47 16.26 13.76
CA LEU A 61 2.57 16.55 12.33
C LEU A 61 3.56 15.63 11.62
N ASP A 62 4.74 15.47 12.19
CA ASP A 62 5.90 14.81 11.61
C ASP A 62 6.69 14.06 12.69
N PRO A 63 6.18 12.90 13.16
CA PRO A 63 6.85 12.13 14.19
C PRO A 63 8.04 11.34 13.61
N ASN A 64 9.06 11.12 14.43
CA ASN A 64 10.13 10.17 14.16
C ASN A 64 9.84 8.83 14.84
N LEU A 65 9.28 7.87 14.09
CA LEU A 65 8.92 6.54 14.61
C LEU A 65 10.15 5.64 14.86
N ASP A 66 11.34 6.01 14.38
CA ASP A 66 12.58 5.31 14.70
C ASP A 66 12.89 5.41 16.21
N VAL A 67 12.36 6.43 16.90
CA VAL A 67 12.55 6.61 18.35
C VAL A 67 11.91 5.47 19.15
N VAL A 68 10.62 5.20 18.93
CA VAL A 68 9.95 4.08 19.61
C VAL A 68 10.55 2.74 19.18
N ALA A 69 10.84 2.56 17.89
CA ALA A 69 11.39 1.32 17.35
C ALA A 69 12.75 0.97 18.00
N ASN A 70 13.68 1.93 18.06
CA ASN A 70 15.00 1.72 18.64
C ASN A 70 14.95 1.51 20.15
N LYS A 71 14.10 2.25 20.88
CA LYS A 71 13.90 2.05 22.32
C LYS A 71 13.33 0.66 22.63
N VAL A 72 12.38 0.18 21.83
CA VAL A 72 11.86 -1.20 21.96
C VAL A 72 12.99 -2.20 21.68
N ARG A 73 13.76 -2.01 20.59
CA ARG A 73 14.88 -2.89 20.26
C ARG A 73 15.95 -2.93 21.36
N HIS A 74 16.27 -1.81 22.00
CA HIS A 74 17.26 -1.76 23.09
C HIS A 74 16.86 -2.58 24.31
N ALA A 75 15.56 -2.81 24.52
CA ALA A 75 15.09 -3.67 25.61
C ALA A 75 15.24 -5.16 25.32
N PHE A 76 15.63 -5.56 24.11
CA PHE A 76 15.88 -6.96 23.76
C PHE A 76 17.37 -7.33 23.83
N SER A 77 17.68 -8.52 24.34
CA SER A 77 19.03 -9.08 24.28
C SER A 77 19.48 -9.36 22.84
N LYS A 78 20.79 -9.60 22.67
CA LYS A 78 21.42 -10.05 21.42
C LYS A 78 21.98 -11.47 21.53
N ASP A 79 21.61 -12.16 22.60
CA ASP A 79 22.16 -13.46 22.95
C ASP A 79 21.35 -14.59 22.29
N ASP A 80 21.88 -15.82 22.37
CA ASP A 80 21.23 -17.03 21.81
C ASP A 80 19.79 -17.24 22.32
N VAL A 81 19.48 -16.72 23.51
CA VAL A 81 18.13 -16.67 24.07
C VAL A 81 17.66 -15.22 24.06
N VAL A 82 16.62 -14.94 23.28
CA VAL A 82 16.02 -13.61 23.19
C VAL A 82 15.22 -13.32 24.44
N THR A 83 15.64 -12.32 25.21
CA THR A 83 14.98 -11.85 26.42
C THR A 83 14.56 -10.39 26.27
N LEU A 84 13.46 -10.01 26.93
CA LEU A 84 12.96 -8.65 27.02
C LEU A 84 13.15 -8.10 28.43
N ASP A 85 13.85 -6.97 28.55
CA ASP A 85 14.04 -6.22 29.79
C ASP A 85 12.89 -5.21 29.99
N LEU A 86 11.98 -5.56 30.90
CA LEU A 86 10.82 -4.74 31.26
C LEU A 86 11.21 -3.52 32.11
N ALA A 87 12.33 -3.59 32.83
CA ALA A 87 12.84 -2.47 33.62
C ALA A 87 13.39 -1.37 32.69
N ASP A 88 14.12 -1.76 31.64
CA ASP A 88 14.62 -0.84 30.62
C ASP A 88 13.47 -0.24 29.80
N LEU A 89 12.43 -1.02 29.44
CA LEU A 89 11.22 -0.44 28.84
C LEU A 89 10.59 0.63 29.74
N LYS A 90 10.39 0.33 31.03
CA LYS A 90 9.82 1.29 32.00
C LYS A 90 10.69 2.54 32.13
N LYS A 91 12.01 2.39 32.11
CA LYS A 91 12.98 3.49 32.18
C LYS A 91 12.95 4.37 30.93
N GLU A 92 12.91 3.77 29.75
CA GLU A 92 12.95 4.48 28.46
C GLU A 92 11.67 5.23 28.12
N PHE A 93 10.52 4.67 28.53
CA PHE A 93 9.20 5.17 28.18
C PHE A 93 8.43 5.80 29.35
N GLY A 94 8.71 5.43 30.60
CA GLY A 94 8.01 5.96 31.77
C GLY A 94 6.48 5.82 31.64
N SER A 95 5.76 6.93 31.82
CA SER A 95 4.30 6.97 31.70
C SER A 95 3.77 6.90 30.26
N SER A 96 4.65 6.78 29.25
CA SER A 96 4.27 6.63 27.86
C SER A 96 3.87 5.19 27.50
N ILE A 97 4.03 4.24 28.42
CA ILE A 97 3.58 2.85 28.26
C ILE A 97 2.78 2.35 29.47
N ILE A 98 2.00 1.29 29.24
CA ILE A 98 1.43 0.43 30.29
C ILE A 98 1.83 -1.01 29.98
N ILE A 99 2.30 -1.74 30.99
CA ILE A 99 2.67 -3.16 30.89
C ILE A 99 1.69 -4.00 31.70
N GLU A 100 1.16 -5.07 31.10
CA GLU A 100 0.23 -6.01 31.73
C GLU A 100 0.69 -7.47 31.51
N PRO A 101 0.51 -8.37 32.49
CA PRO A 101 -0.03 -8.11 33.83
C PRO A 101 0.93 -7.28 34.69
N LYS A 102 0.41 -6.53 35.66
CA LYS A 102 1.22 -5.71 36.59
C LYS A 102 2.08 -6.56 37.54
N ASP A 103 1.58 -7.73 37.91
CA ASP A 103 2.20 -8.64 38.87
C ASP A 103 2.60 -9.96 38.18
N GLY A 104 3.58 -10.67 38.75
CA GLY A 104 4.00 -11.98 38.27
C GLY A 104 4.95 -11.98 37.06
N LEU A 105 5.52 -10.82 36.73
CA LEU A 105 6.60 -10.67 35.74
C LEU A 105 7.93 -10.43 36.45
N ASN A 106 8.98 -11.06 35.95
CA ASN A 106 10.36 -10.73 36.28
C ASN A 106 10.80 -9.49 35.50
N ASP A 107 11.89 -8.85 35.93
CA ASP A 107 12.45 -7.70 35.20
C ASP A 107 12.93 -8.09 33.80
N VAL A 108 13.39 -9.33 33.63
CA VAL A 108 13.84 -9.90 32.34
C VAL A 108 13.04 -11.17 32.07
N GLU A 109 12.40 -11.22 30.90
CA GLU A 109 11.55 -12.35 30.47
C GLU A 109 12.04 -12.94 29.15
N GLU A 110 12.09 -14.28 29.04
CA GLU A 110 12.41 -14.97 27.79
C GLU A 110 11.22 -14.92 26.81
N ILE A 111 11.46 -14.43 25.60
CA ILE A 111 10.44 -14.19 24.57
C ILE A 111 10.67 -15.10 23.36
N ASN A 112 9.64 -15.85 22.97
CA ASN A 112 9.71 -16.72 21.79
C ASN A 112 8.71 -16.36 20.67
N ASP A 113 7.83 -15.38 20.90
CA ASP A 113 6.89 -14.86 19.90
C ASP A 113 6.62 -13.38 20.18
N ILE A 114 6.75 -12.57 19.13
CA ILE A 114 6.51 -11.13 19.18
C ILE A 114 5.32 -10.81 18.30
N THR A 115 4.31 -10.15 18.85
CA THR A 115 3.18 -9.63 18.08
C THR A 115 3.18 -8.11 18.15
N LEU A 116 3.13 -7.45 16.99
CA LEU A 116 3.04 -6.00 16.84
C LEU A 116 1.64 -5.65 16.33
N ASN A 117 0.88 -4.90 17.13
CA ASN A 117 -0.43 -4.40 16.78
C ASN A 117 -0.41 -2.87 16.78
N GLY A 118 -1.09 -2.22 15.85
CA GLY A 118 -1.29 -0.78 15.94
C GLY A 118 -2.42 -0.26 15.08
N PHE A 119 -2.84 0.97 15.38
CA PHE A 119 -3.86 1.70 14.62
C PHE A 119 -3.29 3.02 14.07
N SER A 120 -3.68 3.43 12.86
CA SER A 120 -3.28 4.72 12.28
C SER A 120 -1.75 4.86 12.15
N ARG A 121 -1.15 5.94 12.67
CA ARG A 121 0.32 6.05 12.78
C ARG A 121 0.94 5.02 13.73
N GLY A 122 0.18 4.51 14.69
CA GLY A 122 0.61 3.38 15.52
C GLY A 122 0.78 2.12 14.70
N ALA A 123 -0.08 1.90 13.69
CA ALA A 123 0.11 0.80 12.74
C ALA A 123 1.39 0.98 11.91
N VAL A 124 1.76 2.21 11.52
CA VAL A 124 3.07 2.46 10.88
C VAL A 124 4.24 2.25 11.86
N ALA A 125 4.04 2.50 13.15
CA ALA A 125 5.04 2.20 14.18
C ALA A 125 5.28 0.68 14.33
N THR A 126 4.30 -0.18 14.02
CA THR A 126 4.54 -1.63 13.94
C THR A 126 5.58 -1.96 12.86
N PHE A 127 5.53 -1.29 11.70
CA PHE A 127 6.48 -1.52 10.61
C PHE A 127 7.88 -0.99 10.97
N ALA A 128 7.96 0.18 11.60
CA ALA A 128 9.22 0.74 12.09
C ALA A 128 9.87 -0.18 13.15
N THR A 129 9.05 -0.68 14.08
CA THR A 129 9.50 -1.60 15.13
C THR A 129 9.92 -2.94 14.55
N ALA A 130 9.17 -3.49 13.59
CA ALA A 130 9.55 -4.72 12.90
C ALA A 130 10.93 -4.61 12.23
N ARG A 131 11.21 -3.49 11.55
CA ARG A 131 12.55 -3.21 10.99
C ARG A 131 13.64 -3.21 12.07
N ALA A 132 13.37 -2.58 13.21
CA ALA A 132 14.34 -2.51 14.29
C ALA A 132 14.60 -3.86 14.97
N LEU A 133 13.62 -4.78 14.92
CA LEU A 133 13.68 -6.13 15.50
C LEU A 133 14.09 -7.22 14.48
N ASP A 134 14.45 -6.86 13.24
CA ASP A 134 14.82 -7.82 12.19
C ASP A 134 16.06 -8.65 12.54
N ASP A 135 16.94 -8.14 13.39
CA ASP A 135 18.14 -8.85 13.84
C ASP A 135 17.86 -9.94 14.91
N LEU A 136 16.61 -10.09 15.36
CA LEU A 136 16.22 -11.14 16.30
C LEU A 136 15.80 -12.43 15.59
N ASP A 137 16.24 -13.58 16.08
CA ASP A 137 15.79 -14.90 15.61
C ASP A 137 14.43 -15.33 16.21
N THR A 138 13.59 -14.36 16.58
CA THR A 138 12.27 -14.58 17.17
C THR A 138 11.18 -14.32 16.14
N PRO A 139 10.22 -15.24 15.93
CA PRO A 139 9.13 -15.02 14.99
C PRO A 139 8.28 -13.82 15.40
N MET A 140 7.99 -12.97 14.42
CA MET A 140 7.15 -11.79 14.54
C MET A 140 5.83 -11.96 13.79
N SER A 141 4.76 -11.43 14.37
CA SER A 141 3.45 -11.28 13.71
C SER A 141 3.01 -9.83 13.74
N ILE A 142 2.46 -9.32 12.64
CA ILE A 142 2.00 -7.93 12.53
C ILE A 142 0.50 -7.90 12.27
N LEU A 143 -0.22 -7.07 13.02
CA LEU A 143 -1.58 -6.63 12.74
C LEU A 143 -1.61 -5.10 12.66
N ALA A 144 -1.81 -4.57 11.47
CA ALA A 144 -1.82 -3.13 11.24
C ALA A 144 -3.22 -2.66 10.82
N GLU A 145 -3.90 -1.93 11.70
CA GLU A 145 -5.21 -1.33 11.42
C GLU A 145 -5.07 0.09 10.88
N ASP A 146 -5.63 0.31 9.70
CA ASP A 146 -5.66 1.59 9.01
C ASP A 146 -4.31 2.35 9.00
N PRO A 147 -3.20 1.71 8.58
CA PRO A 147 -1.86 2.31 8.57
C PRO A 147 -1.78 3.59 7.76
N VAL A 148 -1.60 4.72 8.45
CA VAL A 148 -1.52 6.06 7.86
C VAL A 148 -0.16 6.68 8.20
N PRO A 149 0.73 6.90 7.22
CA PRO A 149 2.01 7.59 7.46
C PRO A 149 1.81 9.10 7.67
N GLY A 150 0.66 9.67 7.29
CA GLY A 150 0.33 11.06 7.57
C GLY A 150 1.11 12.06 6.71
N ASN A 151 1.74 11.61 5.61
CA ASN A 151 2.42 12.48 4.66
C ASN A 151 1.47 12.88 3.51
N GLU A 152 1.54 14.13 3.09
CA GLU A 152 0.91 14.61 1.86
C GLU A 152 1.38 13.79 0.65
N ARG A 153 0.52 13.55 -0.35
CA ARG A 153 0.86 12.74 -1.54
C ARG A 153 2.19 13.13 -2.20
N LYS A 154 2.52 14.43 -2.25
CA LYS A 154 3.77 14.93 -2.85
C LYS A 154 5.02 14.68 -2.00
N ASN A 155 4.85 14.40 -0.70
CA ASN A 155 5.94 14.17 0.25
C ASN A 155 6.05 12.69 0.64
N THR A 156 5.13 11.82 0.22
CA THR A 156 5.10 10.39 0.55
C THR A 156 6.37 9.62 0.19
N TYR A 157 7.09 10.01 -0.86
CA TYR A 157 8.30 9.29 -1.30
C TYR A 157 9.58 10.03 -0.98
N LYS A 158 9.51 11.12 -0.22
CA LYS A 158 10.73 11.73 0.33
C LYS A 158 11.36 10.75 1.31
N GLN A 159 12.68 10.65 1.27
CA GLN A 159 13.45 9.66 2.04
C GLN A 159 13.19 9.72 3.55
N ASP A 160 12.87 10.90 4.07
CA ASP A 160 12.55 11.16 5.47
C ASP A 160 11.10 10.85 5.86
N SER A 161 10.21 10.65 4.88
CA SER A 161 8.80 10.37 5.13
C SER A 161 8.58 9.00 5.79
N LEU A 162 7.53 8.90 6.61
CA LEU A 162 7.19 7.65 7.29
C LEU A 162 6.82 6.54 6.32
N TYR A 163 6.23 6.87 5.17
CA TYR A 163 5.99 5.89 4.12
C TYR A 163 7.31 5.34 3.58
N ALA A 164 8.21 6.20 3.09
CA ALA A 164 9.45 5.76 2.44
C ALA A 164 10.33 4.92 3.38
N LYS A 165 10.37 5.26 4.67
CA LYS A 165 11.10 4.49 5.67
C LYS A 165 10.49 3.12 5.94
N ASN A 166 9.17 2.99 5.96
CA ASN A 166 8.50 1.84 6.58
C ASN A 166 7.67 0.98 5.61
N PHE A 167 7.64 1.31 4.31
CA PHE A 167 6.86 0.52 3.34
C PHE A 167 7.56 -0.78 2.92
N ASP A 168 8.89 -0.84 2.94
CA ASP A 168 9.63 -2.04 2.53
C ASP A 168 10.07 -2.84 3.75
N LEU A 169 9.41 -3.97 3.99
CA LEU A 169 9.74 -4.97 5.01
C LEU A 169 10.22 -6.27 4.36
N SER A 170 10.60 -6.26 3.08
CA SER A 170 10.99 -7.49 2.37
C SER A 170 12.35 -8.05 2.79
N HIS A 171 13.08 -7.33 3.63
CA HIS A 171 14.29 -7.82 4.29
C HIS A 171 13.98 -8.51 5.62
N CYS A 172 12.80 -8.25 6.22
CA CYS A 172 12.44 -8.73 7.54
C CYS A 172 11.98 -10.19 7.52
N ARG A 173 12.91 -11.14 7.61
CA ARG A 173 12.65 -12.58 7.43
C ARG A 173 11.97 -13.24 8.62
N ASN A 174 12.12 -12.66 9.80
CA ASN A 174 11.49 -13.13 11.02
C ASN A 174 9.99 -12.77 11.11
N ILE A 175 9.44 -11.99 10.16
CA ILE A 175 7.99 -11.76 10.07
C ILE A 175 7.31 -13.01 9.48
N ALA A 176 6.78 -13.85 10.37
CA ALA A 176 6.08 -15.06 10.00
C ALA A 176 4.67 -14.79 9.44
N ARG A 177 3.97 -13.79 9.98
CA ARG A 177 2.59 -13.43 9.58
C ARG A 177 2.37 -11.91 9.57
N GLY A 178 1.71 -11.40 8.54
CA GLY A 178 1.39 -9.97 8.41
C GLY A 178 -0.04 -9.74 7.95
N GLU A 179 -0.90 -9.22 8.81
CA GLU A 179 -2.27 -8.85 8.47
C GLU A 179 -2.47 -7.33 8.49
N ILE A 180 -2.97 -6.79 7.37
CA ILE A 180 -3.22 -5.37 7.21
C ILE A 180 -4.72 -5.15 7.03
N LEU A 181 -5.33 -4.36 7.90
CA LEU A 181 -6.72 -3.91 7.74
C LEU A 181 -6.70 -2.52 7.11
N LEU A 182 -7.22 -2.39 5.89
CA LEU A 182 -7.34 -1.12 5.19
C LEU A 182 -8.78 -0.60 5.23
N GLY A 183 -8.98 0.54 5.87
CA GLY A 183 -10.26 1.25 5.88
C GLY A 183 -10.61 1.79 4.50
N THR A 184 -11.78 1.46 3.95
CA THR A 184 -12.19 1.92 2.61
C THR A 184 -13.01 3.21 2.69
N TYR A 185 -12.41 4.33 3.10
CA TYR A 185 -13.14 5.58 3.37
C TYR A 185 -13.80 6.24 2.16
N SER A 186 -14.84 7.04 2.39
CA SER A 186 -15.40 7.91 1.32
C SER A 186 -14.41 9.02 0.96
N LYS A 187 -14.11 9.12 -0.34
CA LYS A 187 -13.26 10.19 -0.91
C LYS A 187 -13.90 11.60 -0.82
N HIS A 188 -15.18 11.70 -0.46
CA HIS A 188 -15.92 12.96 -0.35
C HIS A 188 -16.08 13.48 1.08
N ASN A 189 -15.51 12.79 2.08
CA ASN A 189 -15.42 13.35 3.42
C ASN A 189 -14.68 14.69 3.40
N LYS A 190 -15.34 15.74 3.89
CA LYS A 190 -14.89 17.15 3.85
C LYS A 190 -13.73 17.47 4.82
N GLY A 191 -12.95 16.47 5.22
CA GLY A 191 -11.87 16.62 6.19
C GLY A 191 -10.46 16.68 5.56
N TRP A 192 -9.50 17.09 6.38
CA TRP A 192 -8.06 16.95 6.18
C TRP A 192 -7.64 15.48 5.94
N GLU A 193 -8.48 14.53 6.35
CA GLU A 193 -8.33 13.09 6.15
C GLU A 193 -8.04 12.70 4.69
N ASN A 194 -8.77 13.25 3.73
CA ASN A 194 -8.61 12.85 2.33
C ASN A 194 -7.24 13.23 1.71
N LYS A 195 -6.57 14.24 2.29
CA LYS A 195 -5.27 14.75 1.82
C LYS A 195 -4.08 14.10 2.51
N TRP A 196 -4.22 13.72 3.78
CA TRP A 196 -3.11 13.27 4.64
C TRP A 196 -3.23 11.82 5.13
N PHE A 197 -4.40 11.17 4.98
CA PHE A 197 -4.69 9.84 5.53
C PHE A 197 -4.77 8.76 4.46
N ARG A 198 -4.02 8.94 3.37
CA ARG A 198 -3.81 7.83 2.44
C ARG A 198 -3.10 6.72 3.21
N GLN A 199 -3.65 5.51 3.14
CA GLN A 199 -3.07 4.39 3.87
C GLN A 199 -1.95 3.70 3.07
N MET A 200 -1.16 2.88 3.75
CA MET A 200 -0.08 2.09 3.18
C MET A 200 -0.18 0.63 3.62
N ALA A 201 0.28 -0.32 2.81
CA ALA A 201 0.57 -1.67 3.28
C ALA A 201 2.05 -1.94 2.97
N PRO A 202 2.78 -2.58 3.88
CA PRO A 202 4.17 -2.87 3.64
C PRO A 202 4.31 -3.98 2.58
N LYS A 203 5.43 -3.95 1.88
CA LYS A 203 5.90 -5.07 1.07
C LYS A 203 6.63 -6.03 2.01
N PHE A 204 6.02 -7.17 2.29
CA PHE A 204 6.63 -8.24 3.10
C PHE A 204 7.64 -9.07 2.30
N ASP A 205 8.40 -9.90 3.02
CA ASP A 205 9.20 -10.96 2.42
C ASP A 205 8.28 -12.00 1.73
N ALA A 206 8.80 -12.68 0.72
CA ALA A 206 8.02 -13.65 -0.05
C ALA A 206 7.60 -14.88 0.76
N THR A 207 8.25 -15.15 1.90
CA THR A 207 7.94 -16.27 2.80
C THR A 207 6.93 -15.91 3.89
N THR A 208 6.62 -14.63 4.08
CA THR A 208 5.63 -14.17 5.07
C THR A 208 4.22 -14.59 4.67
N ASP A 209 3.47 -15.15 5.62
CA ASP A 209 2.02 -15.36 5.49
C ASP A 209 1.29 -14.01 5.60
N SER A 210 1.15 -13.31 4.47
CA SER A 210 0.62 -11.95 4.43
C SER A 210 -0.79 -11.86 3.87
N HIS A 211 -1.68 -11.14 4.55
CA HIS A 211 -3.04 -10.85 4.10
C HIS A 211 -3.38 -9.37 4.22
N ILE A 212 -4.14 -8.85 3.26
CA ILE A 212 -4.69 -7.50 3.30
C ILE A 212 -6.20 -7.60 3.26
N PHE A 213 -6.89 -7.08 4.28
CA PHE A 213 -8.35 -7.05 4.33
C PHE A 213 -8.84 -5.61 4.17
N MET A 214 -9.98 -5.46 3.50
CA MET A 214 -10.65 -4.16 3.37
C MET A 214 -11.83 -4.07 4.32
N VAL A 215 -11.90 -2.98 5.08
CA VAL A 215 -12.97 -2.74 6.05
C VAL A 215 -13.73 -1.46 5.69
N PRO A 216 -15.06 -1.52 5.45
CA PRO A 216 -15.85 -0.35 5.12
C PRO A 216 -16.00 0.57 6.32
N LYS A 217 -15.36 1.74 6.25
CA LYS A 217 -15.45 2.79 7.27
C LYS A 217 -15.84 4.10 6.59
N LYS A 218 -16.77 4.86 7.13
CA LYS A 218 -17.11 6.22 6.68
C LYS A 218 -15.92 7.14 6.84
N MET A 219 -15.24 7.10 7.98
CA MET A 219 -14.10 7.96 8.32
C MET A 219 -13.03 7.19 9.09
N HIS A 220 -11.83 7.76 9.20
CA HIS A 220 -10.66 7.06 9.74
C HIS A 220 -10.83 6.58 11.19
N VAL A 221 -11.39 7.42 12.06
CA VAL A 221 -11.59 7.12 13.50
C VAL A 221 -12.94 6.45 13.79
N GLU A 222 -13.65 5.95 12.77
CA GLU A 222 -14.93 5.28 12.99
C GLU A 222 -14.72 3.90 13.61
N PHE A 223 -15.46 3.64 14.70
CA PHE A 223 -15.59 2.28 15.24
C PHE A 223 -16.21 1.37 14.19
N ASN A 224 -15.56 0.25 13.92
CA ASN A 224 -16.07 -0.74 12.98
C ASN A 224 -16.05 -2.13 13.60
N ARG A 225 -17.24 -2.73 13.77
CA ARG A 225 -17.39 -4.07 14.35
C ARG A 225 -16.66 -5.14 13.52
N ARG A 226 -16.53 -4.96 12.20
CA ARG A 226 -15.71 -5.87 11.37
C ARG A 226 -14.26 -5.80 11.80
N ALA A 227 -13.66 -4.59 11.80
CA ALA A 227 -12.27 -4.40 12.24
C ALA A 227 -12.02 -5.02 13.62
N VAL A 228 -12.92 -4.81 14.57
CA VAL A 228 -12.81 -5.42 15.92
C VAL A 228 -12.85 -6.94 15.87
N THR A 229 -13.74 -7.54 15.06
CA THR A 229 -13.80 -9.00 14.93
C THR A 229 -12.56 -9.57 14.23
N TYR A 230 -11.99 -8.85 13.26
CA TYR A 230 -10.72 -9.20 12.63
C TYR A 230 -9.60 -9.22 13.66
N THR A 231 -9.44 -8.13 14.41
CA THR A 231 -8.43 -8.02 15.47
C THR A 231 -8.56 -9.14 16.49
N SER A 232 -9.78 -9.41 16.96
CA SER A 232 -10.05 -10.53 17.87
C SER A 232 -9.64 -11.89 17.31
N SER A 233 -10.04 -12.17 16.06
CA SER A 233 -9.73 -13.45 15.39
C SER A 233 -8.22 -13.62 15.24
N PHE A 234 -7.51 -12.55 14.90
CA PHE A 234 -6.06 -12.55 14.81
C PHE A 234 -5.42 -12.88 16.17
N LEU A 235 -5.79 -12.14 17.23
CA LEU A 235 -5.25 -12.35 18.59
C LEU A 235 -5.50 -13.80 19.08
N HIS A 236 -6.69 -14.32 18.85
CA HIS A 236 -7.03 -15.72 19.19
C HIS A 236 -6.22 -16.73 18.38
N ASN A 237 -6.09 -16.55 17.06
CA ASN A 237 -5.35 -17.48 16.20
C ASN A 237 -3.85 -17.49 16.46
N ARG A 238 -3.30 -16.41 17.04
CA ARG A 238 -1.93 -16.34 17.58
C ARG A 238 -1.80 -16.98 18.97
N GLY A 239 -2.89 -17.42 19.57
CA GLY A 239 -2.94 -17.93 20.93
C GLY A 239 -2.52 -16.87 21.94
N LEU A 240 -2.93 -15.61 21.72
CA LEU A 240 -2.75 -14.51 22.68
C LEU A 240 -3.97 -14.38 23.61
N THR A 241 -5.15 -14.76 23.12
CA THR A 241 -6.40 -14.78 23.87
C THR A 241 -7.02 -16.18 23.87
N THR A 242 -7.87 -16.46 24.85
CA THR A 242 -8.59 -17.74 24.96
C THR A 242 -9.87 -17.82 24.13
N VAL A 243 -10.43 -16.66 23.77
CA VAL A 243 -11.71 -16.54 23.06
C VAL A 243 -11.58 -15.58 21.89
N SER A 244 -12.28 -15.90 20.81
CA SER A 244 -12.50 -15.02 19.67
C SER A 244 -13.94 -14.53 19.65
N LEU A 245 -14.16 -13.28 19.25
CA LEU A 245 -15.49 -12.73 19.12
C LEU A 245 -16.29 -13.51 18.07
N ARG A 246 -17.49 -13.95 18.47
CA ARG A 246 -18.42 -14.55 17.52
C ARG A 246 -18.88 -13.49 16.53
N TRP A 247 -18.55 -13.72 15.26
CA TRP A 247 -19.12 -12.98 14.15
C TRP A 247 -20.64 -13.11 14.14
N ARG A 248 -21.35 -11.97 14.10
CA ARG A 248 -22.81 -11.92 13.93
C ARG A 248 -23.14 -11.05 12.72
N GLU A 249 -23.34 -11.70 11.59
CA GLU A 249 -23.58 -11.06 10.28
C GLU A 249 -24.82 -10.16 10.25
N GLU A 250 -25.85 -10.49 11.02
CA GLU A 250 -27.07 -9.69 11.17
C GLU A 250 -26.85 -8.30 11.79
N ASN A 251 -25.70 -8.11 12.47
CA ASN A 251 -25.31 -6.82 13.04
C ASN A 251 -24.36 -6.01 12.15
N ASP A 252 -23.86 -6.63 11.08
CA ASP A 252 -23.16 -5.89 10.06
C ASP A 252 -24.21 -5.11 9.28
N ARG A 253 -24.11 -3.78 9.30
CA ARG A 253 -24.69 -3.01 8.21
C ARG A 253 -24.08 -3.60 6.93
N ALA A 254 -24.92 -3.87 5.92
CA ALA A 254 -24.51 -4.21 4.55
C ALA A 254 -23.79 -3.04 3.87
N TYR A 255 -22.95 -2.33 4.62
CA TYR A 255 -22.25 -1.16 4.21
C TYR A 255 -21.05 -1.62 3.42
N VAL A 256 -21.20 -1.60 2.11
CA VAL A 256 -20.09 -1.71 1.16
C VAL A 256 -19.90 -0.31 0.61
N ILE A 257 -18.73 0.28 0.82
CA ILE A 257 -18.36 1.51 0.13
C ILE A 257 -17.97 1.10 -1.29
N PRO A 258 -18.66 1.57 -2.35
CA PRO A 258 -18.35 1.20 -3.72
C PRO A 258 -16.91 1.55 -4.05
N LYS A 259 -16.19 0.72 -4.83
CA LYS A 259 -14.79 0.99 -5.23
C LYS A 259 -14.62 2.39 -5.83
N VAL A 260 -15.61 2.86 -6.61
CA VAL A 260 -15.59 4.20 -7.21
C VAL A 260 -15.64 5.34 -6.18
N GLU A 261 -16.09 5.06 -4.96
CA GLU A 261 -16.25 6.01 -3.84
C GLU A 261 -15.08 5.95 -2.84
N GLN A 262 -14.29 4.89 -2.88
CA GLN A 262 -13.20 4.65 -1.92
C GLN A 262 -12.03 5.62 -2.13
N GLN A 263 -11.46 6.10 -1.03
CA GLN A 263 -10.18 6.80 -1.05
C GLN A 263 -9.08 5.84 -1.52
N LYS A 264 -8.23 6.32 -2.45
CA LYS A 264 -7.09 5.53 -2.94
C LYS A 264 -5.96 5.52 -1.91
N PHE A 265 -5.32 4.36 -1.77
CA PHE A 265 -4.11 4.19 -0.98
C PHE A 265 -2.89 4.87 -1.62
N HIS A 266 -1.74 4.90 -0.93
CA HIS A 266 -0.47 5.31 -1.53
C HIS A 266 -0.07 4.36 -2.68
N PHE A 267 0.73 4.82 -3.66
CA PHE A 267 1.24 3.93 -4.70
C PHE A 267 2.29 2.98 -4.09
N GLY A 268 2.31 1.72 -4.51
CA GLY A 268 3.29 0.75 -4.00
C GLY A 268 2.85 -0.01 -2.76
N VAL A 269 1.59 0.13 -2.33
CA VAL A 269 0.91 -0.90 -1.53
C VAL A 269 1.05 -2.23 -2.27
N VAL A 270 1.49 -3.29 -1.60
CA VAL A 270 1.67 -4.61 -2.21
C VAL A 270 0.75 -5.63 -1.54
N GLY A 271 -0.05 -6.36 -2.32
CA GLY A 271 -0.87 -7.46 -1.82
C GLY A 271 -2.28 -7.50 -2.42
N ARG A 272 -2.96 -8.65 -2.29
CA ARG A 272 -4.35 -8.79 -2.73
C ARG A 272 -5.29 -8.40 -1.60
N ALA A 273 -6.25 -7.52 -1.86
CA ALA A 273 -7.36 -7.35 -0.94
C ALA A 273 -8.17 -8.64 -0.88
N GLU A 274 -8.28 -9.21 0.31
CA GLU A 274 -8.98 -10.45 0.58
C GLU A 274 -10.26 -10.21 1.38
N TYR A 275 -11.13 -11.20 1.29
CA TYR A 275 -12.32 -11.32 2.12
C TYR A 275 -12.07 -12.39 3.19
N LEU A 276 -12.64 -12.19 4.38
CA LEU A 276 -12.60 -13.20 5.43
C LEU A 276 -13.09 -14.56 4.96
N PRO A 277 -12.44 -15.65 5.40
CA PRO A 277 -13.00 -16.99 5.25
C PRO A 277 -14.44 -17.10 5.77
N SER A 278 -14.76 -16.49 6.91
CA SER A 278 -16.12 -16.47 7.47
C SER A 278 -17.13 -15.73 6.59
N TYR A 279 -16.76 -14.57 6.05
CA TYR A 279 -17.61 -13.84 5.10
C TYR A 279 -17.79 -14.61 3.79
N LYS A 280 -16.72 -15.19 3.26
CA LYS A 280 -16.78 -16.08 2.09
C LYS A 280 -17.78 -17.22 2.33
N MET A 281 -17.73 -17.83 3.51
CA MET A 281 -18.64 -18.89 3.90
C MET A 281 -20.09 -18.42 3.97
N SER A 282 -20.36 -17.24 4.55
CA SER A 282 -21.74 -16.79 4.65
C SER A 282 -22.37 -16.46 3.30
N VAL A 283 -21.63 -15.84 2.38
CA VAL A 283 -22.11 -15.64 1.01
C VAL A 283 -22.48 -16.97 0.36
N LEU A 284 -21.68 -18.02 0.58
CA LEU A 284 -21.96 -19.36 0.07
C LEU A 284 -23.20 -20.00 0.73
N LEU A 285 -23.38 -19.84 2.04
CA LEU A 285 -24.57 -20.33 2.75
C LEU A 285 -25.84 -19.61 2.27
N SER A 286 -25.79 -18.29 2.17
CA SER A 286 -26.87 -17.44 1.65
C SER A 286 -27.21 -17.75 0.19
N LEU A 287 -26.21 -18.11 -0.62
CA LEU A 287 -26.45 -18.56 -1.98
C LEU A 287 -27.10 -19.95 -2.00
N ARG A 288 -26.61 -20.90 -1.20
CA ARG A 288 -27.17 -22.26 -1.13
C ARG A 288 -28.65 -22.25 -0.74
N SER A 289 -29.06 -21.39 0.18
CA SER A 289 -30.47 -21.26 0.58
C SER A 289 -31.39 -20.74 -0.55
N LYS A 290 -30.84 -20.15 -1.62
CA LYS A 290 -31.61 -19.80 -2.83
C LYS A 290 -31.84 -20.98 -3.77
N TYR A 291 -31.09 -22.07 -3.62
CA TYR A 291 -31.16 -23.27 -4.46
C TYR A 291 -31.75 -24.49 -3.73
N ASP A 292 -31.72 -24.52 -2.41
CA ASP A 292 -32.32 -25.57 -1.56
C ASP A 292 -33.84 -25.36 -1.44
N PRO A 293 -34.71 -26.38 -1.65
CA PRO A 293 -34.44 -27.82 -1.82
C PRO A 293 -34.45 -28.37 -3.25
N GLU A 294 -34.62 -27.54 -4.28
CA GLU A 294 -34.94 -28.00 -5.64
C GLU A 294 -33.74 -28.06 -6.61
N GLY A 295 -32.53 -27.64 -6.22
CA GLY A 295 -31.39 -27.59 -7.12
C GLY A 295 -30.01 -27.68 -6.47
N LEU A 296 -29.05 -28.21 -7.25
CA LEU A 296 -27.64 -28.25 -6.87
C LEU A 296 -27.04 -26.83 -7.03
N CYS A 297 -26.64 -26.21 -5.92
CA CYS A 297 -25.93 -24.92 -5.96
C CYS A 297 -24.67 -25.06 -6.83
N PRO A 298 -24.47 -24.23 -7.87
CA PRO A 298 -23.36 -24.39 -8.81
C PRO A 298 -21.98 -24.04 -8.21
N ILE A 299 -21.95 -23.63 -6.93
CA ILE A 299 -20.76 -23.17 -6.23
C ILE A 299 -20.75 -23.82 -4.84
N ASP A 300 -19.78 -24.69 -4.63
CA ASP A 300 -19.66 -25.52 -3.42
C ASP A 300 -18.41 -25.19 -2.58
N ASN A 301 -17.43 -24.48 -3.12
CA ASN A 301 -16.16 -24.18 -2.46
C ASN A 301 -15.75 -22.68 -2.50
N GLY A 302 -14.89 -22.29 -1.55
CA GLY A 302 -14.46 -20.90 -1.35
C GLY A 302 -13.63 -20.27 -2.48
N ASN A 303 -13.04 -21.09 -3.37
CA ASN A 303 -12.18 -20.61 -4.47
C ASN A 303 -12.97 -19.88 -5.57
N LYS A 304 -14.29 -20.07 -5.61
CA LYS A 304 -15.20 -19.38 -6.53
C LYS A 304 -16.01 -18.28 -5.83
N PHE A 305 -15.50 -17.68 -4.75
CA PHE A 305 -16.20 -16.66 -3.98
C PHE A 305 -16.86 -15.55 -4.82
N LYS A 306 -16.13 -14.94 -5.77
CA LYS A 306 -16.67 -13.89 -6.65
C LYS A 306 -17.80 -14.34 -7.57
N TYR A 307 -17.79 -15.62 -7.95
CA TYR A 307 -18.91 -16.21 -8.70
C TYR A 307 -20.14 -16.25 -7.79
N GLY A 308 -19.95 -16.68 -6.54
CA GLY A 308 -21.02 -16.79 -5.55
C GLY A 308 -21.60 -15.44 -5.19
N GLN A 309 -20.75 -14.43 -5.01
CA GLN A 309 -21.17 -13.06 -4.75
C GLN A 309 -22.01 -12.50 -5.89
N ALA A 310 -21.54 -12.58 -7.15
CA ALA A 310 -22.30 -12.07 -8.29
C ALA A 310 -23.63 -12.82 -8.49
N LEU A 311 -23.65 -14.14 -8.27
CA LEU A 311 -24.86 -14.95 -8.40
C LEU A 311 -25.88 -14.63 -7.28
N LEU A 312 -25.40 -14.41 -6.06
CA LEU A 312 -26.25 -13.97 -4.94
C LEU A 312 -26.87 -12.59 -5.21
N VAL A 313 -26.09 -11.67 -5.78
CA VAL A 313 -26.62 -10.35 -6.22
C VAL A 313 -27.72 -10.54 -7.27
N LEU A 314 -27.51 -11.39 -8.28
CA LEU A 314 -28.52 -11.67 -9.30
C LEU A 314 -29.81 -12.26 -8.70
N HIS A 315 -29.69 -13.14 -7.69
CA HIS A 315 -30.84 -13.71 -6.98
C HIS A 315 -31.62 -12.70 -6.13
N ASN A 316 -30.95 -11.66 -5.66
CA ASN A 316 -31.58 -10.62 -4.84
C ASN A 316 -32.10 -9.44 -5.68
N ALA A 317 -31.66 -9.31 -6.93
CA ALA A 317 -32.06 -8.25 -7.84
C ALA A 317 -33.41 -8.52 -8.51
N THR A 318 -34.14 -7.46 -8.84
CA THR A 318 -35.40 -7.57 -9.60
C THR A 318 -35.11 -7.61 -11.10
N MET A 319 -35.42 -8.73 -11.78
CA MET A 319 -35.32 -8.84 -13.24
C MET A 319 -36.32 -9.88 -13.79
N ASP A 320 -36.45 -9.96 -15.12
CA ASP A 320 -37.21 -11.06 -15.75
C ASP A 320 -36.39 -12.35 -15.84
N GLU A 321 -37.08 -13.48 -15.96
CA GLU A 321 -36.48 -14.82 -15.95
C GLU A 321 -35.44 -15.00 -17.07
N ALA A 322 -35.73 -14.51 -18.28
CA ALA A 322 -34.80 -14.60 -19.40
C ALA A 322 -33.50 -13.81 -19.17
N THR A 323 -33.60 -12.64 -18.54
CA THR A 323 -32.45 -11.82 -18.13
C THR A 323 -31.65 -12.54 -17.05
N PHE A 324 -32.33 -13.08 -16.03
CA PHE A 324 -31.68 -13.86 -14.98
C PHE A 324 -30.95 -15.08 -15.53
N GLU A 325 -31.59 -15.88 -16.39
CA GLU A 325 -30.98 -17.05 -17.01
C GLU A 325 -29.75 -16.68 -17.85
N THR A 326 -29.84 -15.59 -18.62
CA THR A 326 -28.72 -15.09 -19.43
C THR A 326 -27.53 -14.71 -18.55
N LEU A 327 -27.77 -13.91 -17.50
CA LEU A 327 -26.71 -13.38 -16.65
C LEU A 327 -26.14 -14.43 -15.69
N SER A 328 -26.98 -15.30 -15.11
CA SER A 328 -26.54 -16.39 -14.22
C SER A 328 -25.62 -17.37 -14.95
N LYS A 329 -25.97 -17.79 -16.17
CA LYS A 329 -25.08 -18.61 -17.02
C LYS A 329 -23.80 -17.86 -17.39
N ALA A 330 -23.89 -16.56 -17.63
CA ALA A 330 -22.74 -15.74 -17.99
C ALA A 330 -21.73 -15.58 -16.83
N VAL A 331 -22.20 -15.28 -15.61
CA VAL A 331 -21.31 -15.10 -14.45
C VAL A 331 -20.61 -16.39 -14.03
N LEU A 332 -21.12 -17.55 -14.41
CA LEU A 332 -20.51 -18.86 -14.14
C LEU A 332 -19.41 -19.26 -15.13
N LYS A 333 -19.25 -18.54 -16.26
CA LYS A 333 -18.19 -18.82 -17.23
C LYS A 333 -16.84 -18.30 -16.74
N ASP A 334 -15.78 -19.06 -16.99
CA ASP A 334 -14.40 -18.61 -16.75
C ASP A 334 -13.81 -17.96 -18.00
N THR A 335 -14.34 -16.80 -18.35
CA THR A 335 -13.80 -15.96 -19.43
C THR A 335 -13.53 -14.57 -18.91
N ASN A 336 -12.57 -13.90 -19.53
CA ASN A 336 -12.26 -12.47 -19.33
C ASN A 336 -13.52 -11.60 -19.32
N LYS A 337 -14.40 -11.77 -20.32
CA LYS A 337 -15.69 -11.06 -20.39
C LYS A 337 -16.59 -11.30 -19.17
N SER A 338 -16.60 -12.54 -18.67
CA SER A 338 -17.42 -12.94 -17.51
C SER A 338 -16.82 -12.48 -16.19
N LYS A 339 -15.49 -12.42 -16.06
CA LYS A 339 -14.80 -11.72 -14.96
C LYS A 339 -15.25 -10.26 -14.91
N GLY A 340 -15.28 -9.59 -16.07
CA GLY A 340 -15.81 -8.22 -16.21
C GLY A 340 -17.25 -8.08 -15.77
N LEU A 341 -18.08 -9.04 -16.16
CA LEU A 341 -19.48 -9.07 -15.77
C LEU A 341 -19.67 -9.21 -14.26
N ARG A 342 -18.94 -10.12 -13.61
CA ARG A 342 -19.00 -10.31 -12.16
C ARG A 342 -18.66 -9.02 -11.40
N GLU A 343 -17.56 -8.37 -11.77
CA GLU A 343 -17.17 -7.10 -11.14
C GLU A 343 -18.18 -5.99 -11.38
N PHE A 344 -18.72 -5.87 -12.60
CA PHE A 344 -19.76 -4.87 -12.89
C PHE A 344 -21.00 -5.08 -12.03
N ILE A 345 -21.49 -6.32 -11.92
CA ILE A 345 -22.70 -6.65 -11.15
C ILE A 345 -22.48 -6.35 -9.66
N VAL A 346 -21.37 -6.81 -9.09
CA VAL A 346 -21.07 -6.61 -7.66
C VAL A 346 -20.88 -5.12 -7.33
N GLU A 347 -20.18 -4.38 -8.18
CA GLU A 347 -19.96 -2.94 -7.96
C GLU A 347 -21.24 -2.13 -8.17
N LEU A 348 -22.07 -2.47 -9.16
CA LEU A 348 -23.38 -1.83 -9.35
C LEU A 348 -24.28 -2.04 -8.14
N ASP A 349 -24.38 -3.28 -7.62
CA ASP A 349 -25.16 -3.54 -6.41
C ASP A 349 -24.61 -2.75 -5.22
N SER A 350 -23.29 -2.70 -5.05
CA SER A 350 -22.65 -1.88 -4.01
C SER A 350 -23.05 -0.41 -4.12
N ILE A 351 -23.04 0.17 -5.33
CA ILE A 351 -23.50 1.56 -5.58
C ILE A 351 -24.97 1.73 -5.20
N VAL A 352 -25.81 0.77 -5.56
CA VAL A 352 -27.24 0.80 -5.26
C VAL A 352 -27.47 0.76 -3.75
N GLN A 353 -26.85 -0.19 -3.03
CA GLN A 353 -26.96 -0.29 -1.57
C GLN A 353 -26.41 0.97 -0.86
N TYR A 354 -25.26 1.46 -1.31
CA TYR A 354 -24.65 2.68 -0.78
C TYR A 354 -25.51 3.92 -0.99
N SER A 355 -26.19 4.01 -2.13
CA SER A 355 -27.06 5.16 -2.44
C SER A 355 -28.34 5.16 -1.59
N LYS A 356 -28.82 3.97 -1.20
CA LYS A 356 -29.96 3.81 -0.27
C LYS A 356 -29.59 4.19 1.17
N GLU A 357 -28.31 4.11 1.52
CA GLU A 357 -27.84 4.28 2.90
C GLU A 357 -28.14 5.71 3.40
N GLN A 358 -28.83 5.80 4.55
CA GLN A 358 -29.40 7.01 5.18
C GLN A 358 -30.77 7.47 4.67
N SER A 359 -31.37 6.82 3.67
CA SER A 359 -32.70 7.19 3.18
C SER A 359 -33.75 6.18 3.64
N THR A 360 -34.73 6.63 4.43
CA THR A 360 -35.97 5.86 4.65
C THR A 360 -36.75 5.87 3.34
N LEU A 361 -36.59 4.82 2.54
CA LEU A 361 -37.30 4.69 1.28
C LEU A 361 -38.76 4.36 1.55
N LYS A 362 -39.66 5.20 1.01
CA LYS A 362 -41.07 4.85 0.92
C LYS A 362 -41.25 3.61 0.01
N PRO A 363 -42.34 2.84 0.20
CA PRO A 363 -42.64 1.68 -0.66
C PRO A 363 -42.69 2.02 -2.15
N GLU A 364 -43.16 3.22 -2.51
CA GLU A 364 -43.16 3.72 -3.89
C GLU A 364 -41.75 3.87 -4.47
N HIS A 365 -40.82 4.49 -3.72
CA HIS A 365 -39.42 4.64 -4.15
C HIS A 365 -38.73 3.29 -4.29
N THR A 366 -39.05 2.34 -3.41
CA THR A 366 -38.52 0.96 -3.48
C THR A 366 -38.96 0.28 -4.78
N ARG A 367 -40.25 0.40 -5.15
CA ARG A 367 -40.75 -0.13 -6.43
C ARG A 367 -40.12 0.54 -7.65
N GLN A 368 -39.91 1.85 -7.60
CA GLN A 368 -39.28 2.61 -8.69
C GLN A 368 -37.80 2.22 -8.87
N LEU A 369 -37.10 2.00 -7.76
CA LEU A 369 -35.71 1.54 -7.80
C LEU A 369 -35.60 0.10 -8.33
N ALA A 370 -36.51 -0.78 -7.93
CA ALA A 370 -36.60 -2.13 -8.50
C ALA A 370 -36.88 -2.12 -10.02
N ALA A 371 -37.74 -1.21 -10.50
CA ALA A 371 -38.00 -1.04 -11.92
C ALA A 371 -36.77 -0.51 -12.68
N LEU A 372 -36.01 0.42 -12.07
CA LEU A 372 -34.74 0.90 -12.60
C LEU A 372 -33.70 -0.24 -12.69
N GLU A 373 -33.52 -1.00 -11.60
CA GLU A 373 -32.63 -2.17 -11.56
C GLU A 373 -32.99 -3.17 -12.68
N LYS A 374 -34.27 -3.52 -12.82
CA LYS A 374 -34.76 -4.40 -13.90
C LYS A 374 -34.35 -3.91 -15.29
N ASN A 375 -34.51 -2.62 -15.57
CA ASN A 375 -34.14 -2.04 -16.86
C ASN A 375 -32.61 -2.08 -17.08
N ILE A 376 -31.82 -1.78 -16.05
CA ILE A 376 -30.36 -1.82 -16.14
C ILE A 376 -29.87 -3.26 -16.38
N TYR A 377 -30.39 -4.25 -15.64
CA TYR A 377 -30.00 -5.65 -15.85
C TYR A 377 -30.37 -6.17 -17.24
N LYS A 378 -31.51 -5.74 -17.80
CA LYS A 378 -31.86 -6.03 -19.20
C LYS A 378 -30.83 -5.44 -20.17
N LEU A 379 -30.42 -4.19 -19.98
CA LEU A 379 -29.36 -3.57 -20.80
C LEU A 379 -28.04 -4.34 -20.68
N ILE A 380 -27.66 -4.79 -19.48
CA ILE A 380 -26.45 -5.59 -19.25
C ILE A 380 -26.55 -6.93 -20.02
N ALA A 381 -27.69 -7.62 -19.93
CA ALA A 381 -27.91 -8.89 -20.63
C ALA A 381 -27.85 -8.73 -22.15
N ASP A 382 -28.49 -7.70 -22.69
CA ASP A 382 -28.48 -7.42 -24.13
C ASP A 382 -27.08 -7.04 -24.62
N PHE A 383 -26.34 -6.23 -23.87
CA PHE A 383 -24.95 -5.92 -24.17
C PHE A 383 -24.06 -7.16 -24.10
N TYR A 384 -24.27 -8.04 -23.13
CA TYR A 384 -23.47 -9.25 -22.96
C TYR A 384 -23.69 -10.27 -24.09
N LYS A 385 -24.80 -10.23 -24.83
CA LYS A 385 -25.00 -11.06 -26.04
C LYS A 385 -24.05 -10.67 -27.19
N LEU A 386 -23.48 -9.47 -27.18
CA LEU A 386 -22.54 -9.02 -28.22
C LEU A 386 -21.17 -9.68 -28.01
N GLU A 387 -20.68 -10.49 -28.96
CA GLU A 387 -19.40 -11.19 -28.80
C GLU A 387 -18.19 -10.23 -28.71
N LYS A 388 -18.12 -9.23 -29.60
CA LYS A 388 -17.04 -8.25 -29.70
C LYS A 388 -17.61 -6.84 -29.86
N PRO A 389 -18.15 -6.24 -28.78
CA PRO A 389 -18.78 -4.93 -28.87
C PRO A 389 -17.75 -3.85 -29.26
N SER A 390 -18.09 -3.07 -30.28
CA SER A 390 -17.33 -1.89 -30.71
C SER A 390 -17.33 -0.80 -29.65
N LEU A 391 -16.40 0.16 -29.76
CA LEU A 391 -16.35 1.35 -28.89
C LEU A 391 -17.70 2.09 -28.88
N LYS A 392 -18.30 2.30 -30.05
CA LYS A 392 -19.61 2.95 -30.20
C LYS A 392 -20.74 2.19 -29.49
N GLN A 393 -20.71 0.85 -29.52
CA GLN A 393 -21.68 0.02 -28.79
C GLN A 393 -21.48 0.09 -27.28
N LYS A 394 -20.23 0.16 -26.81
CA LYS A 394 -19.90 0.38 -25.39
C LYS A 394 -20.37 1.75 -24.89
N GLU A 395 -20.14 2.80 -25.67
CA GLU A 395 -20.63 4.16 -25.38
C GLU A 395 -22.16 4.25 -25.42
N ALA A 396 -22.80 3.54 -26.36
CA ALA A 396 -24.26 3.47 -26.42
C ALA A 396 -24.84 2.75 -25.20
N PHE A 397 -24.23 1.64 -24.77
CA PHE A 397 -24.61 0.93 -23.55
C PHE A 397 -24.47 1.81 -22.30
N ALA A 398 -23.32 2.49 -22.13
CA ALA A 398 -23.12 3.42 -21.01
C ALA A 398 -24.15 4.56 -21.00
N ARG A 399 -24.43 5.15 -22.18
CA ARG A 399 -25.46 6.19 -22.31
C ARG A 399 -26.85 5.65 -21.98
N ALA A 400 -27.21 4.44 -22.39
CA ALA A 400 -28.51 3.85 -22.08
C ALA A 400 -28.74 3.65 -20.58
N ILE A 401 -27.71 3.21 -19.84
CA ILE A 401 -27.77 3.12 -18.37
C ILE A 401 -27.97 4.51 -17.76
N GLN A 402 -27.18 5.51 -18.18
CA GLN A 402 -27.31 6.88 -17.67
C GLN A 402 -28.67 7.50 -18.00
N SER A 403 -29.21 7.25 -19.19
CA SER A 403 -30.57 7.67 -19.56
C SER A 403 -31.62 7.02 -18.66
N SER A 404 -31.49 5.73 -18.34
CA SER A 404 -32.41 5.04 -17.43
C SER A 404 -32.39 5.66 -16.03
N ILE A 405 -31.21 6.00 -15.51
CA ILE A 405 -31.07 6.68 -14.22
C ILE A 405 -31.68 8.10 -14.28
N ASN A 406 -31.40 8.88 -15.33
CA ASN A 406 -31.95 10.23 -15.48
C ASN A 406 -33.49 10.24 -15.51
N LEU A 407 -34.13 9.23 -16.11
CA LEU A 407 -35.60 9.09 -16.11
C LEU A 407 -36.17 8.84 -14.71
N SER A 408 -35.37 8.32 -13.77
CA SER A 408 -35.80 8.07 -12.38
C SER A 408 -35.74 9.31 -11.48
N LYS A 409 -35.22 10.45 -11.96
CA LYS A 409 -34.97 11.67 -11.16
C LYS A 409 -36.20 12.14 -10.36
N CYS A 410 -37.38 12.15 -10.98
CA CYS A 410 -38.60 12.62 -10.34
C CYS A 410 -39.24 11.57 -9.41
N ASN A 411 -38.77 10.32 -9.47
CA ASN A 411 -39.40 9.15 -8.83
C ASN A 411 -38.59 8.62 -7.65
N LEU A 412 -37.37 9.14 -7.42
CA LEU A 412 -36.49 8.78 -6.34
C LEU A 412 -36.16 10.02 -5.49
N PRO A 413 -35.87 9.86 -4.19
CA PRO A 413 -35.34 10.95 -3.39
C PRO A 413 -34.07 11.52 -4.01
N SER A 414 -33.91 12.85 -4.03
CA SER A 414 -32.75 13.51 -4.65
C SER A 414 -31.43 12.99 -4.10
N SER A 415 -31.34 12.73 -2.78
CA SER A 415 -30.14 12.16 -2.13
C SER A 415 -29.72 10.79 -2.68
N VAL A 416 -30.70 9.97 -3.09
CA VAL A 416 -30.46 8.64 -3.65
C VAL A 416 -30.14 8.76 -5.14
N TYR A 417 -30.93 9.55 -5.87
CA TYR A 417 -30.74 9.77 -7.30
C TYR A 417 -29.38 10.41 -7.61
N ASP A 418 -28.99 11.46 -6.88
CA ASP A 418 -27.74 12.18 -7.14
C ASP A 418 -26.53 11.25 -6.93
N LYS A 419 -26.53 10.45 -5.85
CA LYS A 419 -25.51 9.42 -5.59
C LYS A 419 -25.49 8.34 -6.68
N LEU A 420 -26.64 7.77 -7.02
CA LEU A 420 -26.74 6.74 -8.07
C LEU A 420 -26.17 7.26 -9.39
N LYS A 421 -26.54 8.47 -9.78
CA LYS A 421 -26.09 9.10 -11.02
C LYS A 421 -24.58 9.32 -11.03
N GLU A 422 -24.05 9.94 -9.99
CA GLU A 422 -22.62 10.23 -9.85
C GLU A 422 -21.80 8.93 -9.89
N LEU A 423 -22.08 8.00 -8.97
CA LEU A 423 -21.28 6.80 -8.80
C LEU A 423 -21.40 5.86 -10.00
N THR A 424 -22.58 5.74 -10.61
CA THR A 424 -22.72 4.92 -11.83
C THR A 424 -22.02 5.58 -13.02
N SER A 425 -21.94 6.91 -13.08
CA SER A 425 -21.17 7.58 -14.13
C SER A 425 -19.68 7.23 -14.02
N LEU A 426 -19.15 7.25 -12.79
CA LEU A 426 -17.77 6.85 -12.51
C LEU A 426 -17.53 5.37 -12.85
N LEU A 427 -18.46 4.49 -12.44
CA LEU A 427 -18.42 3.07 -12.80
C LEU A 427 -18.31 2.90 -14.30
N LEU A 428 -19.19 3.53 -15.08
CA LEU A 428 -19.22 3.36 -16.53
C LEU A 428 -17.95 3.90 -17.22
N SER A 429 -17.32 4.94 -16.68
CA SER A 429 -16.04 5.44 -17.21
C SER A 429 -14.84 4.56 -16.87
N GLU A 430 -14.88 3.86 -15.73
CA GLU A 430 -13.74 3.10 -15.19
C GLU A 430 -13.88 1.57 -15.32
N ASN A 431 -15.06 1.05 -15.70
CA ASN A 431 -15.34 -0.39 -15.66
C ASN A 431 -14.82 -1.17 -16.88
N THR A 432 -14.42 -2.40 -16.57
CA THR A 432 -13.88 -3.42 -17.46
C THR A 432 -14.77 -3.86 -18.62
N LEU A 433 -16.10 -3.86 -18.46
CA LEU A 433 -17.04 -4.19 -19.54
C LEU A 433 -17.11 -3.10 -20.60
N VAL A 434 -16.94 -1.83 -20.18
CA VAL A 434 -17.14 -0.65 -21.03
C VAL A 434 -15.82 -0.18 -21.63
N HIS A 435 -14.69 -0.41 -20.96
CA HIS A 435 -13.38 0.00 -21.47
C HIS A 435 -12.74 -1.08 -22.34
N SER A 436 -12.07 -0.70 -23.44
CA SER A 436 -11.47 -1.66 -24.41
C SER A 436 -10.31 -2.49 -23.86
N HIS A 437 -9.62 -1.98 -22.83
CA HIS A 437 -8.41 -2.57 -22.23
C HIS A 437 -8.59 -2.98 -20.76
N LEU A 438 -9.82 -2.79 -20.25
CA LEU A 438 -10.39 -3.24 -18.97
C LEU A 438 -10.06 -4.65 -18.47
N VAL A 439 -10.14 -5.62 -19.39
CA VAL A 439 -10.53 -6.98 -18.99
C VAL A 439 -9.37 -7.79 -18.41
N LYS A 440 -8.11 -7.41 -18.72
CA LYS A 440 -6.92 -7.99 -18.09
C LYS A 440 -6.68 -7.49 -16.65
N PHE A 441 -7.40 -6.46 -16.22
CA PHE A 441 -7.16 -5.76 -14.95
C PHE A 441 -7.96 -6.30 -13.75
N ILE A 442 -8.85 -7.26 -13.95
CA ILE A 442 -9.78 -7.68 -12.88
C ILE A 442 -9.07 -8.54 -11.85
N ASP A 443 -8.15 -9.40 -12.30
CA ASP A 443 -7.26 -10.11 -11.37
C ASP A 443 -6.17 -9.20 -10.81
N GLU A 444 -5.83 -8.10 -11.50
CA GLU A 444 -4.75 -7.16 -11.12
C GLU A 444 -5.23 -5.92 -10.36
N SER A 445 -6.54 -5.68 -10.22
CA SER A 445 -7.10 -4.57 -9.43
C SER A 445 -7.46 -4.99 -8.01
N GLU A 446 -7.43 -6.30 -7.75
CA GLU A 446 -7.44 -6.82 -6.39
C GLU A 446 -6.03 -7.01 -5.85
N THR A 447 -5.02 -7.29 -6.68
CA THR A 447 -3.61 -7.23 -6.28
C THR A 447 -3.06 -5.84 -6.55
N PHE A 448 -2.79 -5.06 -5.51
CA PHE A 448 -1.82 -3.98 -5.65
C PHE A 448 -0.47 -4.68 -5.87
N SER A 449 -0.07 -4.93 -7.12
CA SER A 449 1.18 -5.63 -7.43
C SER A 449 2.02 -4.83 -8.42
N ALA A 450 3.33 -5.00 -8.27
CA ALA A 450 4.38 -4.38 -9.07
C ALA A 450 4.43 -4.85 -10.54
N SER A 451 3.46 -5.66 -11.00
CA SER A 451 3.45 -6.25 -12.35
C SER A 451 2.28 -5.74 -13.18
N LEU A 452 2.36 -4.50 -13.70
CA LEU A 452 1.35 -3.90 -14.58
C LEU A 452 1.95 -3.39 -15.89
N LEU A 453 2.77 -4.21 -16.55
CA LEU A 453 3.31 -3.98 -17.91
C LEU A 453 2.46 -4.71 -18.96
N ALA A 454 1.33 -4.11 -19.34
CA ALA A 454 0.72 -4.24 -20.68
C ALA A 454 -0.71 -3.68 -20.67
N ALA A 455 -0.98 -2.61 -21.43
CA ALA A 455 -2.12 -2.49 -22.36
C ALA A 455 -2.34 -1.02 -22.75
N ASN A 456 -2.28 -0.79 -24.07
CA ASN A 456 -2.41 0.48 -24.78
C ASN A 456 -3.85 1.04 -24.78
N GLN A 457 -4.15 2.14 -24.06
CA GLN A 457 -5.11 3.15 -24.55
C GLN A 457 -5.13 4.45 -23.74
N ARG A 458 -5.46 5.52 -24.48
CA ARG A 458 -5.25 6.94 -24.21
C ARG A 458 -5.82 7.44 -22.88
N ALA A 459 -4.96 7.99 -22.02
CA ALA A 459 -5.34 8.66 -20.79
C ALA A 459 -5.65 10.14 -21.04
N LEU A 460 -6.87 10.54 -20.63
CA LEU A 460 -7.32 11.83 -20.10
C LEU A 460 -6.80 13.14 -20.74
N ASP A 461 -7.77 13.96 -21.15
CA ASP A 461 -7.66 15.30 -21.74
C ASP A 461 -6.69 16.25 -21.01
N GLY A 462 -5.97 17.04 -21.81
CA GLY A 462 -4.97 18.04 -21.42
C GLY A 462 -3.75 17.94 -22.35
N VAL A 463 -3.51 18.98 -23.15
CA VAL A 463 -2.32 19.09 -24.02
C VAL A 463 -1.09 19.22 -23.11
N VAL A 464 -0.09 18.37 -23.32
CA VAL A 464 1.24 18.51 -22.69
C VAL A 464 2.09 19.38 -23.60
N THR A 465 2.60 20.50 -23.07
CA THR A 465 3.41 21.45 -23.84
C THR A 465 4.86 21.51 -23.36
N ASN A 466 5.16 21.02 -22.17
CA ASN A 466 6.49 21.06 -21.56
C ASN A 466 6.73 19.89 -20.57
N ALA A 467 7.97 19.74 -20.09
CA ALA A 467 8.36 18.68 -19.17
C ALA A 467 7.68 18.75 -17.80
N GLU A 468 7.38 19.96 -17.30
CA GLU A 468 6.69 20.13 -16.03
C GLU A 468 5.26 19.57 -16.11
N GLU A 469 4.50 19.96 -17.13
CA GLU A 469 3.16 19.43 -17.38
C GLU A 469 3.16 17.92 -17.60
N LEU A 470 4.17 17.40 -18.32
CA LEU A 470 4.34 15.96 -18.49
C LEU A 470 4.58 15.27 -17.15
N SER A 471 5.48 15.80 -16.33
CA SER A 471 5.80 15.25 -15.02
C SER A 471 4.59 15.27 -14.07
N GLN A 472 3.79 16.34 -14.08
CA GLN A 472 2.55 16.44 -13.32
C GLN A 472 1.53 15.42 -13.83
N LYS A 473 1.37 15.28 -15.15
CA LYS A 473 0.46 14.30 -15.75
C LYS A 473 0.87 12.88 -15.40
N LEU A 474 2.17 12.55 -15.48
CA LEU A 474 2.72 11.26 -15.05
C LEU A 474 2.53 11.05 -13.54
N PHE A 475 2.79 12.05 -12.71
CA PHE A 475 2.63 12.00 -11.26
C PHE A 475 1.18 11.72 -10.83
N HIS A 476 0.22 12.34 -11.49
CA HIS A 476 -1.22 12.16 -11.23
C HIS A 476 -1.78 10.84 -11.77
N SER A 477 -1.03 10.18 -12.66
CA SER A 477 -1.42 8.96 -13.35
C SER A 477 -1.03 7.68 -12.62
N SER A 478 -1.84 6.64 -12.78
CA SER A 478 -1.49 5.27 -12.41
C SER A 478 -0.30 4.76 -13.23
N VAL A 479 0.37 3.68 -12.78
CA VAL A 479 1.53 3.09 -13.49
C VAL A 479 1.22 2.73 -14.94
N ARG A 480 0.02 2.17 -15.21
CA ARG A 480 -0.42 1.89 -16.59
C ARG A 480 -0.71 3.15 -17.38
N GLN A 481 -1.33 4.17 -16.77
CA GLN A 481 -1.54 5.47 -17.43
C GLN A 481 -0.21 6.18 -17.73
N ARG A 482 0.78 6.11 -16.84
CA ARG A 482 2.13 6.64 -17.07
C ARG A 482 2.79 6.03 -18.30
N THR A 483 2.67 4.71 -18.45
CA THR A 483 3.18 4.01 -19.65
C THR A 483 2.50 4.51 -20.92
N VAL A 484 1.19 4.69 -20.89
CA VAL A 484 0.42 5.22 -22.03
C VAL A 484 0.79 6.67 -22.36
N ILE A 485 0.90 7.52 -21.33
CA ILE A 485 1.30 8.93 -21.48
C ILE A 485 2.72 9.00 -22.04
N PHE A 486 3.62 8.18 -21.53
CA PHE A 486 4.98 8.08 -22.06
C PHE A 486 4.99 7.78 -23.55
N GLU A 487 4.30 6.73 -24.02
CA GLU A 487 4.29 6.38 -25.45
C GLU A 487 3.65 7.47 -26.34
N GLN A 488 2.68 8.22 -25.81
CA GLN A 488 2.06 9.33 -26.56
C GLN A 488 2.98 10.53 -26.69
N GLU A 489 3.65 10.87 -25.60
CA GLU A 489 4.49 12.07 -25.51
C GLU A 489 5.93 11.79 -25.97
N LYS A 490 6.30 10.52 -26.15
CA LYS A 490 7.61 10.05 -26.64
C LYS A 490 8.15 10.84 -27.84
N PRO A 491 7.37 11.13 -28.90
CA PRO A 491 7.86 11.89 -30.05
C PRO A 491 8.25 13.34 -29.72
N PHE A 492 7.77 13.87 -28.60
CA PHE A 492 7.99 15.25 -28.16
C PHE A 492 8.98 15.36 -26.99
N LEU A 493 9.42 14.24 -26.40
CA LEU A 493 10.32 14.23 -25.25
C LEU A 493 11.62 15.02 -25.48
N GLY A 494 12.20 14.95 -26.67
CA GLY A 494 13.41 15.73 -27.00
C GLY A 494 13.19 17.25 -27.01
N LYS A 495 11.94 17.71 -27.17
CA LYS A 495 11.58 19.14 -27.04
C LYS A 495 11.24 19.51 -25.61
N PHE A 496 10.70 18.57 -24.83
CA PHE A 496 10.31 18.79 -23.44
C PHE A 496 11.52 18.76 -22.51
N ILE A 497 12.43 17.81 -22.70
CA ILE A 497 13.60 17.58 -21.84
C ILE A 497 14.75 18.44 -22.35
N THR A 498 14.87 19.63 -21.77
CA THR A 498 15.88 20.62 -22.15
C THR A 498 17.09 20.65 -21.22
N ASN A 499 16.93 20.14 -20.00
CA ASN A 499 17.96 20.13 -18.96
C ASN A 499 17.85 18.85 -18.10
N VAL A 500 18.78 18.66 -17.16
CA VAL A 500 18.79 17.47 -16.29
C VAL A 500 17.61 17.45 -15.31
N THR A 501 17.11 18.60 -14.87
CA THR A 501 15.97 18.68 -13.94
C THR A 501 14.69 18.18 -14.59
N ASP A 502 14.46 18.54 -15.86
CA ASP A 502 13.36 18.00 -16.67
C ASP A 502 13.46 16.47 -16.78
N LEU A 503 14.67 15.98 -17.06
CA LEU A 503 14.95 14.56 -17.15
C LEU A 503 14.67 13.86 -15.80
N ALA A 504 15.13 14.41 -14.68
CA ALA A 504 14.91 13.86 -13.35
C ALA A 504 13.43 13.81 -12.98
N ASN A 505 12.70 14.90 -13.25
CA ASN A 505 11.27 15.01 -13.00
C ASN A 505 10.47 13.96 -13.77
N ILE A 506 10.82 13.70 -15.03
CA ILE A 506 10.14 12.70 -15.84
C ILE A 506 10.60 11.29 -15.47
N ALA A 507 11.92 11.06 -15.37
CA ALA A 507 12.54 9.77 -15.13
C ALA A 507 12.07 9.10 -13.83
N SER A 508 11.74 9.89 -12.82
CA SER A 508 11.15 9.43 -11.55
C SER A 508 9.85 8.64 -11.71
N PHE A 509 9.18 8.79 -12.85
CA PHE A 509 7.90 8.14 -13.15
C PHE A 509 8.00 7.09 -14.27
N LEU A 510 9.19 6.88 -14.82
CA LEU A 510 9.43 5.93 -15.89
C LEU A 510 9.75 4.54 -15.35
N THR A 511 9.63 3.56 -16.23
CA THR A 511 10.20 2.23 -16.00
C THR A 511 11.67 2.20 -16.46
N PRO A 512 12.49 1.22 -16.01
CA PRO A 512 13.88 1.13 -16.42
C PRO A 512 14.06 1.07 -17.96
N LYS A 513 13.14 0.37 -18.64
CA LYS A 513 13.15 0.31 -20.11
C LYS A 513 12.91 1.69 -20.74
N GLN A 514 11.91 2.42 -20.25
CA GLN A 514 11.57 3.75 -20.76
C GLN A 514 12.67 4.76 -20.46
N LEU A 515 13.32 4.69 -19.31
CA LEU A 515 14.47 5.55 -18.99
C LEU A 515 15.60 5.37 -20.02
N LYS A 516 15.93 4.14 -20.41
CA LYS A 516 16.93 3.91 -21.48
C LYS A 516 16.54 4.60 -22.78
N GLU A 517 15.28 4.44 -23.19
CA GLU A 517 14.76 5.07 -24.41
C GLU A 517 14.80 6.61 -24.31
N VAL A 518 14.53 7.19 -23.14
CA VAL A 518 14.66 8.65 -22.95
C VAL A 518 16.11 9.11 -23.08
N LEU A 519 17.06 8.39 -22.49
CA LEU A 519 18.47 8.72 -22.58
C LEU A 519 19.01 8.62 -24.01
N GLU A 520 18.42 7.76 -24.85
CA GLU A 520 18.70 7.70 -26.29
C GLU A 520 18.12 8.91 -27.05
N ILE A 521 16.98 9.45 -26.60
CA ILE A 521 16.30 10.60 -27.23
C ILE A 521 16.95 11.94 -26.84
N SER A 522 17.23 12.13 -25.55
CA SER A 522 17.80 13.36 -25.00
C SER A 522 18.66 13.04 -23.78
N ASN A 523 19.98 13.02 -23.99
CA ASN A 523 20.93 12.89 -22.90
C ASN A 523 21.44 14.27 -22.48
N THR A 524 20.79 14.85 -21.48
CA THR A 524 21.15 16.15 -20.89
C THR A 524 22.16 16.04 -19.75
N ILE A 525 22.71 14.85 -19.49
CA ILE A 525 23.65 14.61 -18.40
C ILE A 525 25.06 14.99 -18.85
N THR A 526 25.59 16.07 -18.29
CA THR A 526 26.87 16.64 -18.72
C THR A 526 27.89 16.82 -17.59
N THR A 527 27.42 16.92 -16.34
CA THR A 527 28.26 17.17 -15.17
C THR A 527 28.04 16.11 -14.08
N MET A 528 28.95 16.06 -13.10
CA MET A 528 28.77 15.21 -11.92
C MET A 528 27.55 15.60 -11.09
N ALA A 529 27.27 16.90 -10.98
CA ALA A 529 26.07 17.38 -10.31
C ALA A 529 24.79 16.82 -10.96
N ASP A 530 24.76 16.72 -12.30
CA ASP A 530 23.65 16.12 -13.04
C ASP A 530 23.48 14.62 -12.71
N VAL A 531 24.61 13.89 -12.66
CA VAL A 531 24.62 12.46 -12.29
C VAL A 531 24.09 12.27 -10.89
N LEU A 532 24.59 13.03 -9.92
CA LEU A 532 24.20 12.93 -8.51
C LEU A 532 22.74 13.34 -8.29
N LEU A 533 22.25 14.38 -8.99
CA LEU A 533 20.84 14.75 -8.97
C LEU A 533 19.95 13.57 -9.39
N LEU A 534 20.30 12.89 -10.49
CA LEU A 534 19.55 11.74 -10.96
C LEU A 534 19.67 10.55 -10.00
N MET A 535 20.86 10.23 -9.48
CA MET A 535 21.04 9.14 -8.52
C MET A 535 20.18 9.34 -7.25
N LYS A 536 20.10 10.58 -6.77
CA LYS A 536 19.28 10.99 -5.61
C LYS A 536 17.78 10.91 -5.87
N THR A 537 17.35 11.24 -7.09
CA THR A 537 15.93 11.41 -7.41
C THR A 537 15.28 10.10 -7.89
N LEU A 538 16.06 9.17 -8.43
CA LEU A 538 15.53 7.96 -9.06
C LEU A 538 15.04 6.90 -8.06
N PRO A 539 13.90 6.26 -8.34
CA PRO A 539 13.15 5.49 -7.35
C PRO A 539 13.71 4.10 -7.06
N THR A 540 14.64 3.58 -7.86
CA THR A 540 15.13 2.21 -7.71
C THR A 540 16.58 2.06 -8.15
N TYR A 541 17.27 1.06 -7.59
CA TYR A 541 18.62 0.67 -8.00
C TYR A 541 18.79 0.40 -9.50
N GLU A 542 17.83 -0.25 -10.18
CA GLU A 542 17.95 -0.50 -11.62
C GLU A 542 17.90 0.79 -12.47
N HIS A 543 17.19 1.83 -12.03
CA HIS A 543 17.21 3.14 -12.68
C HIS A 543 18.59 3.82 -12.48
N GLN A 544 19.11 3.79 -11.26
CA GLN A 544 20.44 4.33 -10.93
C GLN A 544 21.54 3.63 -11.75
N LYS A 545 21.48 2.31 -11.86
CA LYS A 545 22.37 1.50 -12.70
C LYS A 545 22.31 1.87 -14.18
N ILE A 546 21.14 2.22 -14.70
CA ILE A 546 20.99 2.69 -16.09
C ILE A 546 21.70 4.02 -16.29
N ILE A 547 21.53 4.97 -15.36
CA ILE A 547 22.24 6.25 -15.39
C ILE A 547 23.74 6.01 -15.36
N TYR A 548 24.22 5.20 -14.41
CA TYR A 548 25.63 4.88 -14.28
C TYR A 548 26.19 4.31 -15.59
N HIS A 549 25.50 3.35 -16.20
CA HIS A 549 25.92 2.79 -17.48
C HIS A 549 25.91 3.79 -18.64
N ALA A 550 24.99 4.76 -18.64
CA ALA A 550 24.92 5.78 -19.67
C ALA A 550 26.05 6.81 -19.57
N VAL A 551 26.64 6.99 -18.39
CA VAL A 551 27.66 8.02 -18.14
C VAL A 551 29.04 7.47 -17.81
N LYS A 552 29.19 6.18 -17.47
CA LYS A 552 30.44 5.64 -16.89
C LYS A 552 31.70 5.96 -17.69
N GLU A 553 31.65 5.87 -19.01
CA GLU A 553 32.79 6.15 -19.90
C GLU A 553 33.13 7.66 -19.97
N LYS A 554 32.17 8.53 -19.61
CA LYS A 554 32.31 9.99 -19.60
C LYS A 554 32.62 10.55 -18.21
N LEU A 555 32.58 9.73 -17.16
CA LEU A 555 32.78 10.21 -15.79
C LEU A 555 34.14 10.87 -15.61
N ILE A 556 35.19 10.37 -16.28
CA ILE A 556 36.53 10.98 -16.25
C ILE A 556 36.49 12.41 -16.83
N ASP A 557 35.80 12.59 -17.96
CA ASP A 557 35.68 13.88 -18.63
C ASP A 557 34.87 14.91 -17.81
N MET A 558 33.99 14.42 -16.92
CA MET A 558 33.23 15.26 -15.98
C MET A 558 34.08 15.78 -14.80
N ARG A 559 35.32 15.30 -14.65
CA ARG A 559 36.29 15.71 -13.62
C ARG A 559 35.70 15.71 -12.19
N PRO A 560 35.24 14.56 -11.68
CA PRO A 560 34.61 14.46 -10.37
C PRO A 560 35.58 14.79 -9.24
N THR A 561 35.07 15.41 -8.17
CA THR A 561 35.82 15.47 -6.91
C THR A 561 35.77 14.14 -6.16
N LEU A 562 36.64 13.96 -5.17
CA LEU A 562 36.61 12.77 -4.32
C LEU A 562 35.26 12.63 -3.59
N ASP A 563 34.72 13.74 -3.08
CA ASP A 563 33.44 13.75 -2.37
C ASP A 563 32.26 13.39 -3.29
N GLU A 564 32.27 13.85 -4.55
CA GLU A 564 31.27 13.48 -5.54
C GLU A 564 31.34 11.99 -5.92
N LEU A 565 32.54 11.42 -5.97
CA LEU A 565 32.72 9.98 -6.17
C LEU A 565 32.20 9.17 -4.98
N VAL A 566 32.51 9.59 -3.76
CA VAL A 566 32.01 8.95 -2.53
C VAL A 566 30.49 9.00 -2.50
N GLU A 567 29.90 10.15 -2.85
CA GLU A 567 28.45 10.27 -2.92
C GLU A 567 27.86 9.39 -4.03
N LEU A 568 28.50 9.27 -5.20
CA LEU A 568 28.06 8.36 -6.25
C LEU A 568 28.13 6.89 -5.80
N MET A 569 29.20 6.49 -5.10
CA MET A 569 29.42 5.13 -4.60
C MET A 569 28.33 4.70 -3.60
N GLU A 570 27.68 5.63 -2.91
CA GLU A 570 26.52 5.36 -2.04
C GLU A 570 25.40 4.64 -2.81
N TYR A 571 25.15 5.04 -4.07
CA TYR A 571 24.05 4.55 -4.90
C TYR A 571 24.41 3.32 -5.76
N LEU A 572 25.66 2.85 -5.73
CA LEU A 572 26.15 1.76 -6.56
C LEU A 572 26.36 0.48 -5.75
N SER A 573 26.21 -0.70 -6.37
CA SER A 573 26.67 -1.96 -5.74
C SER A 573 28.20 -2.00 -5.68
N ASP A 574 28.76 -2.83 -4.80
CA ASP A 574 30.21 -2.98 -4.63
C ASP A 574 30.93 -3.33 -5.94
N LYS A 575 30.33 -4.19 -6.77
CA LYS A 575 30.88 -4.53 -8.11
C LYS A 575 30.96 -3.31 -9.03
N LYS A 576 30.01 -2.37 -8.93
CA LYS A 576 30.00 -1.13 -9.72
C LYS A 576 30.92 -0.08 -9.11
N CYS A 577 31.06 -0.05 -7.80
CA CYS A 577 32.12 0.71 -7.14
C CYS A 577 33.50 0.24 -7.61
N GLN A 578 33.73 -1.08 -7.73
CA GLN A 578 34.96 -1.63 -8.30
C GLN A 578 35.20 -1.13 -9.72
N GLU A 579 34.20 -1.26 -10.60
CA GLU A 579 34.25 -0.79 -11.99
C GLU A 579 34.52 0.74 -12.04
N LEU A 580 33.91 1.51 -11.15
CA LEU A 580 34.14 2.97 -11.04
C LEU A 580 35.58 3.30 -10.65
N CYS A 581 36.16 2.58 -9.69
CA CYS A 581 37.56 2.77 -9.27
C CYS A 581 38.58 2.37 -10.34
N GLU A 582 38.20 1.50 -11.28
CA GLU A 582 39.04 1.14 -12.44
C GLU A 582 38.97 2.19 -13.55
N ILE A 583 37.82 2.87 -13.68
CA ILE A 583 37.58 3.89 -14.71
C ILE A 583 38.15 5.24 -14.28
N VAL A 584 37.90 5.68 -13.06
CA VAL A 584 38.31 7.02 -12.59
C VAL A 584 39.67 6.93 -11.90
N PRO A 585 40.67 7.77 -12.25
CA PRO A 585 41.97 7.76 -11.59
C PRO A 585 41.89 8.40 -10.19
N ILE A 586 41.31 7.67 -9.23
CA ILE A 586 41.06 8.14 -7.85
C ILE A 586 42.34 8.65 -7.17
N GLN A 587 43.49 8.07 -7.52
CA GLN A 587 44.81 8.44 -7.02
C GLN A 587 45.19 9.90 -7.36
N GLU A 588 44.83 10.36 -8.55
CA GLU A 588 45.10 11.74 -9.00
C GLU A 588 44.19 12.73 -8.26
N LEU A 589 42.96 12.32 -7.96
CA LEU A 589 41.96 13.14 -7.27
C LEU A 589 42.24 13.30 -5.76
N ALA A 590 42.83 12.29 -5.13
CA ALA A 590 43.17 12.32 -3.70
C ALA A 590 44.36 13.24 -3.36
N SER A 591 45.20 13.58 -4.34
CA SER A 591 46.33 14.51 -4.13
C SER A 591 45.90 15.97 -3.89
N LEU A 592 44.62 16.28 -4.08
CA LEU A 592 44.06 17.64 -4.02
C LEU A 592 43.24 17.96 -2.76
N ASP A 593 42.68 16.96 -2.05
CA ASP A 593 41.76 17.17 -0.92
C ASP A 593 42.01 16.18 0.23
N LEU A 594 43.07 16.40 1.02
CA LEU A 594 43.39 15.56 2.18
C LEU A 594 43.19 16.33 3.49
N MET A 595 41.98 16.29 4.05
CA MET A 595 41.75 16.08 5.49
C MET A 595 40.26 15.93 5.90
N ASP A 596 39.27 16.46 5.14
CA ASP A 596 37.85 16.40 5.53
C ASP A 596 37.08 15.12 5.07
N SER A 597 37.60 14.35 4.10
CA SER A 597 36.85 13.23 3.49
C SER A 597 36.72 11.97 4.36
N ASN A 598 37.45 11.85 5.48
CA ASN A 598 37.50 10.61 6.28
C ASN A 598 36.22 10.37 7.11
N GLU A 599 35.53 11.45 7.52
CA GLU A 599 34.23 11.39 8.18
C GLU A 599 33.12 11.05 7.18
N LEU A 600 33.09 11.74 6.03
CA LEU A 600 32.08 11.54 4.97
C LEU A 600 32.11 10.10 4.42
N ILE A 601 33.30 9.56 4.18
CA ILE A 601 33.50 8.18 3.69
C ILE A 601 32.92 7.16 4.67
N LYS A 602 33.14 7.34 5.98
CA LYS A 602 32.61 6.43 7.02
C LYS A 602 31.09 6.57 7.23
N GLN A 603 30.54 7.76 6.99
CA GLN A 603 29.10 8.00 7.14
C GLN A 603 28.29 7.45 5.97
N LYS A 604 28.84 7.44 4.74
CA LYS A 604 28.10 7.10 3.52
C LYS A 604 28.40 5.71 2.94
N LEU A 605 29.57 5.14 3.23
CA LEU A 605 30.02 3.89 2.60
C LEU A 605 30.10 2.74 3.62
N THR A 606 29.83 1.53 3.14
CA THR A 606 30.05 0.28 3.88
C THR A 606 31.54 -0.03 3.98
N ASP A 607 31.93 -0.83 4.97
CA ASP A 607 33.34 -1.22 5.18
C ASP A 607 33.98 -1.84 3.93
N ASP A 608 33.22 -2.61 3.15
CA ASP A 608 33.69 -3.21 1.89
C ASP A 608 33.98 -2.16 0.81
N LYS A 609 33.12 -1.15 0.65
CA LYS A 609 33.34 -0.04 -0.28
C LYS A 609 34.49 0.86 0.18
N ILE A 610 34.65 1.03 1.48
CA ILE A 610 35.79 1.74 2.08
C ILE A 610 37.09 0.98 1.80
N ALA A 611 37.10 -0.34 1.99
CA ALA A 611 38.25 -1.19 1.70
C ALA A 611 38.62 -1.14 0.21
N LEU A 612 37.62 -1.13 -0.68
CA LEU A 612 37.79 -1.01 -2.12
C LEU A 612 38.37 0.35 -2.54
N LEU A 613 37.87 1.44 -1.96
CA LEU A 613 38.41 2.79 -2.17
C LEU A 613 39.86 2.89 -1.68
N LYS A 614 40.15 2.37 -0.47
CA LYS A 614 41.50 2.32 0.09
C LYS A 614 42.46 1.50 -0.76
N LYS A 615 42.03 0.36 -1.28
CA LYS A 615 42.84 -0.48 -2.19
C LYS A 615 43.20 0.29 -3.46
N SER A 616 42.26 1.05 -4.01
CA SER A 616 42.47 1.86 -5.21
C SER A 616 43.40 3.04 -4.94
N LEU A 617 43.40 3.59 -3.72
CA LEU A 617 44.34 4.61 -3.25
C LEU A 617 45.74 4.06 -2.92
N ALA A 618 45.87 2.80 -2.51
CA ALA A 618 47.11 2.18 -2.04
C ALA A 618 48.07 1.70 -3.17
N VAL A 619 47.68 1.80 -4.44
CA VAL A 619 48.56 1.47 -5.57
C VAL A 619 49.48 2.67 -5.86
N MET A 620 50.48 2.88 -5.01
CA MET A 620 51.73 3.56 -5.38
C MET A 620 52.80 2.50 -5.64
N PRO A 621 53.64 2.62 -6.69
CA PRO A 621 54.95 1.99 -6.65
C PRO A 621 55.71 2.65 -5.49
N GLU A 622 56.26 1.84 -4.58
CA GLU A 622 57.37 2.29 -3.74
C GLU A 622 58.50 2.71 -4.68
N GLU A 623 58.61 4.01 -5.00
CA GLU A 623 59.90 4.56 -5.38
C GLU A 623 60.77 4.45 -4.14
N THR A 624 61.63 3.43 -4.16
CA THR A 624 62.78 3.32 -3.27
C THR A 624 63.59 4.61 -3.36
N LEU A 625 63.37 5.51 -2.41
CA LEU A 625 64.35 6.54 -2.06
C LEU A 625 65.56 5.81 -1.48
N SER A 626 66.43 5.36 -2.39
CA SER A 626 67.79 4.97 -2.04
C SER A 626 68.48 6.21 -1.46
N VAL A 627 68.53 6.29 -0.14
CA VAL A 627 69.46 7.13 0.59
C VAL A 627 70.86 6.67 0.20
N ARG A 628 71.47 7.34 -0.78
CA ARG A 628 72.92 7.33 -0.94
C ARG A 628 73.49 8.33 0.05
N ILE A 629 73.91 7.82 1.21
CA ILE A 629 74.98 8.44 1.97
C ILE A 629 76.26 8.30 1.14
N ARG A 630 76.75 9.43 0.63
CA ARG A 630 78.15 9.84 0.74
C ARG A 630 78.29 11.33 0.42
#